data_AF-A0A2P4Z911-F1
#
_entry.id   AF-A0A2P4Z911-F1
#
_cell.length_a   1.000
_cell.length_b   1.000
_cell.length_c   1.000
_cell.angle_alpha   90.00
_cell.angle_beta   90.00
_cell.angle_gamma   90.00
#
_symmetry.space_group_name_H-M   'P 1'
#
loop_
_entity.id
_entity.type
_entity.pdbx_description
1 polymer ?
#
loop_
_entity_poly.entity_id
_entity_poly.type
_entity_poly.pdbx_seq_one_letter_code
_entity_poly.pdbx_strand_id
1 'polypeptide(L)'
;MISDYSSTLLWEAAHRSVSLDMLKLLLEAGSNVNYQGPKENTLLIEAVCAGNAAHVQQLVEWKADVKCRNDNGDTALSLAASQHSLDMVRILIEAKAPMNT
;
A
#
# COMPACT_ATOMS: atom_id res chain seq x y z
N MET A 1 -5.24 16.23 -16.23
CA MET A 1 -6.24 15.19 -16.56
C MET A 1 -5.67 13.77 -16.70
N ILE A 2 -4.35 13.57 -16.64
CA ILE A 2 -3.71 12.24 -16.73
C ILE A 2 -3.51 11.55 -15.36
N SER A 3 -3.51 12.34 -14.27
CA SER A 3 -3.12 11.92 -12.93
C SER A 3 -4.12 10.97 -12.25
N ASP A 4 -5.42 11.16 -12.48
CA ASP A 4 -6.45 10.34 -11.84
C ASP A 4 -6.65 9.00 -12.55
N TYR A 5 -6.48 8.97 -13.88
CA TYR A 5 -6.57 7.73 -14.65
C TYR A 5 -5.40 6.79 -14.37
N SER A 6 -4.17 7.30 -14.27
CA SER A 6 -3.01 6.46 -13.93
C SER A 6 -3.12 5.90 -12.52
N SER A 7 -3.58 6.70 -11.56
CA SER A 7 -3.74 6.29 -10.17
C SER A 7 -4.91 5.32 -9.97
N THR A 8 -6.02 5.51 -10.70
CA THR A 8 -7.12 4.54 -10.76
C THR A 8 -6.68 3.22 -11.41
N LEU A 9 -5.85 3.28 -12.46
CA LEU A 9 -5.30 2.09 -13.10
C LEU A 9 -4.35 1.32 -12.18
N LEU A 10 -3.54 2.04 -11.39
CA LEU A 10 -2.69 1.47 -10.33
C LEU A 10 -3.53 0.75 -9.26
N TRP A 11 -4.68 1.30 -8.89
CA TRP A 11 -5.61 0.65 -7.96
C TRP A 11 -6.17 -0.67 -8.53
N GLU A 12 -6.71 -0.65 -9.74
CA GLU A 12 -7.25 -1.85 -10.41
C GLU A 12 -6.16 -2.93 -10.60
N ALA A 13 -4.93 -2.53 -10.91
CA ALA A 13 -3.79 -3.41 -11.05
C ALA A 13 -3.49 -4.19 -9.77
N ALA A 14 -3.41 -3.50 -8.64
CA ALA A 14 -3.14 -4.14 -7.36
C ALA A 14 -4.28 -5.05 -6.90
N HIS A 15 -5.53 -4.63 -7.12
CA HIS A 15 -6.69 -5.42 -6.72
C HIS A 15 -6.81 -6.74 -7.49
N ARG A 16 -6.41 -6.75 -8.77
CA ARG A 16 -6.42 -7.97 -9.61
C ARG A 16 -5.23 -8.89 -9.39
N SER A 17 -4.41 -8.65 -8.36
CA SER A 17 -3.17 -9.41 -8.12
C SER A 17 -2.20 -9.33 -9.31
N VAL A 18 -2.23 -8.23 -10.07
CA VAL A 18 -1.32 -8.07 -11.20
C VAL A 18 0.09 -7.86 -10.65
N SER A 19 1.07 -8.49 -11.31
CA SER A 19 2.48 -8.54 -10.91
C SER A 19 2.98 -7.20 -10.33
N LEU A 20 3.80 -7.30 -9.27
CA LEU A 20 4.59 -6.20 -8.72
C LEU A 20 5.31 -5.39 -9.80
N ASP A 21 5.73 -6.02 -10.89
CA ASP A 21 6.36 -5.35 -12.04
C ASP A 21 5.44 -4.32 -12.70
N MET A 22 4.14 -4.58 -12.76
CA MET A 22 3.16 -3.67 -13.34
C MET A 22 2.90 -2.48 -12.42
N LEU A 23 2.83 -2.71 -11.11
CA LEU A 23 2.76 -1.64 -10.12
C LEU A 23 4.01 -0.75 -10.19
N LYS A 24 5.20 -1.36 -10.35
CA LYS A 24 6.45 -0.64 -10.50
C LYS A 24 6.46 0.25 -11.75
N LEU A 25 6.04 -0.29 -12.90
CA LEU A 25 5.90 0.47 -14.15
C LEU A 25 4.95 1.66 -14.01
N LEU A 26 3.82 1.48 -13.32
CA LEU A 26 2.86 2.56 -13.09
C LEU A 26 3.39 3.64 -12.15
N LEU A 27 4.17 3.26 -11.14
CA LEU A 27 4.86 4.22 -10.26
C LEU A 27 5.96 4.98 -10.99
N GLU A 28 6.74 4.30 -11.83
CA GLU A 28 7.74 4.93 -12.72
C GLU A 28 7.08 5.88 -13.72
N ALA A 29 5.84 5.61 -14.14
CA ALA A 29 5.02 6.51 -14.96
C ALA A 29 4.48 7.74 -14.19
N GLY A 30 4.80 7.89 -12.90
CA GLY A 30 4.40 9.04 -12.07
C GLY A 30 3.05 8.85 -11.37
N SER A 31 2.58 7.61 -11.20
CA SER A 31 1.38 7.34 -10.41
C SER A 31 1.63 7.56 -8.91
N ASN A 32 0.59 7.93 -8.17
CA ASN A 32 0.70 8.14 -6.74
C ASN A 32 0.53 6.81 -5.98
N VAL A 33 1.58 6.33 -5.31
CA VAL A 33 1.54 5.12 -4.45
C VAL A 33 0.53 5.25 -3.30
N ASN A 34 0.24 6.48 -2.87
CA ASN A 34 -0.70 6.80 -1.80
C ASN A 34 -2.10 7.11 -2.33
N TYR A 35 -2.38 6.76 -3.59
CA TYR A 35 -3.72 6.91 -4.12
C TYR A 35 -4.73 6.16 -3.26
N GLN A 36 -5.77 6.88 -2.87
CA GLN A 36 -6.90 6.35 -2.13
C GLN A 36 -7.96 5.91 -3.14
N GLY A 37 -8.16 4.59 -3.23
CA GLY A 37 -9.20 3.99 -4.03
C GLY A 37 -10.57 4.06 -3.36
N PRO A 38 -11.51 3.18 -3.74
CA PRO A 38 -12.80 3.04 -3.09
C PRO A 38 -12.66 2.85 -1.56
N LYS A 39 -13.55 3.49 -0.80
CA LYS A 39 -13.52 3.54 0.68
C LYS A 39 -12.25 4.18 1.27
N GLU A 40 -11.61 5.04 0.49
CA GLU A 40 -10.35 5.70 0.85
C GLU A 40 -9.20 4.73 1.20
N ASN A 41 -9.31 3.46 0.79
CA ASN A 41 -8.24 2.49 0.99
C ASN A 41 -7.05 2.86 0.12
N THR A 42 -5.86 2.90 0.71
CA THR A 42 -4.62 2.94 -0.07
C THR A 42 -4.20 1.54 -0.49
N LEU A 43 -3.32 1.47 -1.48
CA LEU A 43 -2.68 0.21 -1.92
C LEU A 43 -2.07 -0.57 -0.75
N LEU A 44 -1.48 0.14 0.21
CA LEU A 44 -0.91 -0.45 1.41
C LEU A 44 -1.98 -1.07 2.33
N ILE A 45 -3.10 -0.37 2.54
CA ILE A 45 -4.22 -0.90 3.33
C ILE A 45 -4.78 -2.16 2.68
N GLU A 46 -4.93 -2.15 1.35
CA GLU A 46 -5.46 -3.31 0.63
C GLU A 46 -4.50 -4.50 0.66
N ALA A 47 -3.19 -4.28 0.52
CA ALA A 47 -2.19 -5.33 0.64
C ALA A 47 -2.19 -5.99 2.03
N VAL A 48 -2.42 -5.19 3.08
CA VAL A 48 -2.61 -5.69 4.45
C VAL A 48 -3.93 -6.48 4.57
N CYS A 49 -5.05 -5.97 4.05
CA CYS A 49 -6.34 -6.67 4.04
C CYS A 49 -6.27 -8.01 3.30
N ALA A 50 -5.48 -8.06 2.21
CA ALA A 50 -5.27 -9.26 1.40
C ALA A 50 -4.34 -10.29 2.07
N GLY A 51 -3.70 -9.97 3.20
CA GLY A 51 -2.78 -10.90 3.84
C GLY A 51 -1.42 -11.03 3.10
N ASN A 52 -1.10 -10.13 2.17
CA ASN A 52 0.06 -10.28 1.29
C ASN A 52 1.29 -9.46 1.76
N ALA A 53 2.09 -10.07 2.64
CA ALA A 53 3.28 -9.44 3.22
C ALA A 53 4.32 -8.98 2.17
N ALA A 54 4.46 -9.70 1.05
CA ALA A 54 5.40 -9.32 -0.02
C ALA A 54 4.99 -7.99 -0.69
N HIS A 55 3.69 -7.79 -0.93
CA HIS A 55 3.17 -6.51 -1.45
C HIS A 55 3.33 -5.39 -0.42
N VAL A 56 3.09 -5.66 0.86
CA VAL A 56 3.30 -4.67 1.93
C VAL A 56 4.76 -4.22 1.97
N GLN A 57 5.72 -5.14 1.89
CA GLN A 57 7.14 -4.82 1.88
C GLN A 57 7.53 -3.96 0.66
N GLN A 58 7.08 -4.33 -0.54
CA GLN A 58 7.38 -3.57 -1.75
C GLN A 58 6.77 -2.16 -1.73
N LEU A 59 5.53 -2.01 -1.25
CA LEU A 59 4.89 -0.70 -1.13
C LEU A 59 5.61 0.19 -0.12
N VAL A 60 6.08 -0.38 0.99
CA VAL A 60 6.93 0.30 1.96
C VAL A 60 8.25 0.75 1.33
N GLU A 61 8.92 -0.12 0.55
CA GLU A 61 10.14 0.22 -0.18
C GLU A 61 9.91 1.36 -1.19
N TRP A 62 8.72 1.44 -1.79
CA TRP A 62 8.29 2.54 -2.66
C TRP A 62 7.82 3.79 -1.89
N LYS A 63 8.07 3.86 -0.58
CA LYS A 63 7.74 4.99 0.31
C LYS A 63 6.22 5.26 0.39
N ALA A 64 5.41 4.20 0.36
CA ALA A 64 3.99 4.32 0.70
C ALA A 64 3.82 4.87 2.13
N ASP A 65 2.89 5.79 2.30
CA ASP A 65 2.59 6.41 3.58
C ASP A 65 1.77 5.46 4.45
N VAL A 66 2.44 4.90 5.45
CA VAL A 66 1.85 4.02 6.45
C VAL A 66 0.86 4.74 7.40
N LYS A 67 0.77 6.08 7.33
CA LYS A 67 -0.17 6.89 8.13
C LYS A 67 -1.50 7.14 7.43
N CYS A 68 -1.63 6.81 6.15
CA CYS A 68 -2.90 6.92 5.46
C CYS A 68 -4.00 6.13 6.21
N ARG A 69 -5.19 6.72 6.23
CA ARG A 69 -6.38 6.13 6.83
C ARG A 69 -7.40 5.87 5.75
N ASN A 70 -8.17 4.79 5.90
CA ASN A 70 -9.36 4.59 5.10
C ASN A 70 -10.58 5.31 5.69
N ASP A 71 -11.72 5.16 5.04
CA ASP A 71 -13.01 5.77 5.42
C ASP A 71 -13.48 5.34 6.82
N ASN A 72 -13.03 4.16 7.30
CA ASN A 72 -13.29 3.70 8.66
C ASN A 72 -12.36 4.33 9.72
N GLY A 73 -11.39 5.13 9.29
CA GLY A 73 -10.34 5.68 10.15
C GLY A 73 -9.24 4.69 10.51
N ASP A 74 -9.18 3.52 9.85
CA ASP A 74 -8.18 2.50 10.06
C ASP A 74 -6.91 2.77 9.25
N THR A 75 -5.77 2.47 9.86
CA THR A 75 -4.45 2.49 9.21
C THR A 75 -4.03 1.07 8.82
N ALA A 76 -3.08 0.96 7.89
CA ALA A 76 -2.45 -0.32 7.57
C ALA A 76 -1.93 -1.04 8.83
N LEU A 77 -1.39 -0.31 9.80
CA LEU A 77 -0.90 -0.88 11.07
C LEU A 77 -2.02 -1.39 11.97
N SER A 78 -3.15 -0.67 12.09
CA SER A 78 -4.28 -1.12 12.91
C SER A 78 -4.93 -2.37 12.33
N LEU A 79 -5.02 -2.47 11.01
CA LEU A 79 -5.54 -3.64 10.30
C LEU A 79 -4.59 -4.85 10.40
N ALA A 80 -3.28 -4.63 10.31
CA ALA A 80 -2.31 -5.71 10.52
C ALA A 80 -2.38 -6.25 11.96
N ALA A 81 -2.55 -5.36 12.94
CA ALA A 81 -2.74 -5.73 14.34
C ALA A 81 -4.05 -6.50 14.57
N SER A 82 -5.16 -6.08 13.95
CA SER A 82 -6.44 -6.79 14.07
C SER A 82 -6.41 -8.18 13.44
N GLN A 83 -5.61 -8.37 12.38
CA GLN A 83 -5.39 -9.66 11.74
C GLN A 83 -4.40 -10.57 12.50
N HIS A 84 -3.81 -10.10 13.59
CA HIS A 84 -2.79 -10.83 14.37
C HIS A 84 -1.56 -11.23 13.52
N SER A 85 -1.29 -10.50 12.44
CA SER A 85 -0.18 -10.79 11.52
C SER A 85 1.09 -10.07 11.99
N LEU A 86 1.89 -10.77 12.80
CA LEU A 86 3.14 -10.23 13.36
C LEU A 86 4.13 -9.78 12.28
N ASP A 87 4.19 -10.51 11.16
CA ASP A 87 5.11 -10.20 10.05
C ASP A 87 4.76 -8.85 9.41
N MET A 88 3.47 -8.58 9.17
CA MET A 88 3.02 -7.30 8.63
C MET A 88 3.23 -6.15 9.61
N VAL A 89 2.97 -6.38 10.89
CA VAL A 89 3.22 -5.38 11.94
C VAL A 89 4.70 -5.03 11.99
N ARG A 90 5.59 -6.03 11.88
CA ARG A 90 7.04 -5.80 11.82
C ARG A 90 7.43 -4.96 10.60
N ILE A 91 7.01 -5.35 9.39
CA ILE A 91 7.30 -4.61 8.16
C ILE A 91 6.83 -3.16 8.27
N LEU A 92 5.61 -2.92 8.75
CA LEU A 92 5.04 -1.57 8.87
C LEU A 92 5.70 -0.72 9.96
N ILE A 93 6.22 -1.34 11.04
CA ILE A 93 6.98 -0.63 12.07
C ILE A 93 8.39 -0.31 11.56
N GLU A 94 9.04 -1.25 10.89
CA GLU A 94 10.36 -1.07 10.28
C GLU A 94 10.31 -0.02 9.16
N ALA A 95 9.21 0.06 8.42
CA ALA A 95 8.95 1.14 7.46
C ALA A 95 8.94 2.54 8.10
N LYS A 96 8.47 2.61 9.35
CA LYS A 96 8.25 3.85 10.10
C LYS A 96 9.49 4.27 10.88
N ALA A 97 10.32 3.31 11.27
CA ALA A 97 11.65 3.57 11.77
C ALA A 97 12.50 4.03 10.56
N PRO A 98 13.17 5.20 10.63
CA PRO A 98 14.20 5.46 9.63
C PRO A 98 15.17 4.28 9.69
N MET A 99 15.35 3.55 8.58
CA MET A 99 16.47 2.65 8.39
C MET A 99 17.74 3.47 8.59
N ASN A 100 18.21 3.53 9.84
CA ASN A 100 19.41 4.24 10.23
C ASN A 100 20.57 3.26 10.02
N THR A 101 21.08 3.23 8.80
CA THR A 101 22.45 2.80 8.45
C THR A 101 22.96 3.63 7.30
#